data_AF-A0A0Q9PEG5-F1
#
_entry.id   AF-A0A0Q9PEG5-F1
#
_cell.length_a   1.000
_cell.length_b   1.000
_cell.length_c   1.000
_cell.angle_alpha   90.00
_cell.angle_beta   90.00
_cell.angle_gamma   90.00
#
_symmetry.space_group_name_H-M   'P 1'
#
loop_
_entity.id
_entity.type
_entity.pdbx_description
1 polymer ?
#
loop_
_entity_poly.entity_id
_entity_poly.type
_entity_poly.pdbx_seq_one_letter_code
_entity_poly.pdbx_strand_id
1 'polypeptide(L)'
;MTAEWKTLYEGTVDGRRLVLRRSGEGSYKLLTEQSTHDEGIAYQDGATYVHVSPSGAGEAVESEVTSGEGLAEALKELHFTPLAIATVLDAAGLR
;
A
#
# COMPACT_ATOMS: atom_id res chain seq x y z
N MET A 1 -9.69 -8.42 21.06
CA MET A 1 -10.05 -9.07 19.79
C MET A 1 -8.86 -8.92 18.87
N THR A 2 -8.30 -10.02 18.36
CA THR A 2 -7.24 -9.99 17.33
C THR A 2 -7.92 -9.67 16.01
N ALA A 3 -7.55 -8.55 15.37
CA ALA A 3 -8.07 -8.24 14.04
C ALA A 3 -7.71 -9.37 13.06
N GLU A 4 -8.72 -10.02 12.49
CA GLU A 4 -8.52 -11.00 11.43
C GLU A 4 -8.30 -10.26 10.11
N TRP A 5 -7.12 -10.46 9.53
CA TRP A 5 -6.72 -9.85 8.27
C TRP A 5 -6.86 -10.84 7.12
N LYS A 6 -7.71 -10.52 6.14
CA LYS A 6 -7.84 -11.30 4.91
C LYS A 6 -6.98 -10.69 3.81
N THR A 7 -6.08 -11.47 3.22
CA THR A 7 -5.35 -11.05 2.00
C THR A 7 -6.31 -10.90 0.83
N LEU A 8 -6.34 -9.71 0.24
CA LEU A 8 -7.13 -9.40 -0.97
C LEU A 8 -6.25 -9.43 -2.23
N TYR A 9 -4.98 -9.05 -2.08
CA TYR A 9 -4.02 -9.06 -3.17
C TYR A 9 -2.63 -9.42 -2.64
N GLU A 10 -1.90 -10.23 -3.38
CA GLU A 10 -0.47 -10.46 -3.19
C GLU A 10 0.18 -10.65 -4.56
N GLY A 11 1.16 -9.81 -4.88
CA GLY A 11 1.81 -9.85 -6.18
C GLY A 11 2.89 -8.80 -6.35
N THR A 12 3.54 -8.81 -7.51
CA THR A 12 4.49 -7.77 -7.89
C THR A 12 3.82 -6.80 -8.84
N VAL A 13 3.85 -5.52 -8.49
CA VAL A 13 3.29 -4.42 -9.28
C VAL A 13 4.33 -3.30 -9.33
N ASP A 14 4.57 -2.73 -10.52
CA ASP A 14 5.58 -1.69 -10.74
C ASP A 14 6.96 -2.03 -10.17
N GLY A 15 7.37 -3.31 -10.29
CA GLY A 15 8.68 -3.77 -9.80
C GLY A 15 8.80 -3.85 -8.28
N ARG A 16 7.70 -3.69 -7.54
CA ARG A 16 7.62 -3.78 -6.07
C ARG A 16 6.69 -4.92 -5.67
N ARG A 17 7.01 -5.61 -4.58
CA ARG A 17 6.08 -6.57 -4.01
C ARG A 17 5.04 -5.82 -3.20
N LEU A 18 3.76 -6.15 -3.40
CA LEU A 18 2.62 -5.52 -2.75
C LEU A 18 1.72 -6.60 -2.16
N VAL A 19 1.37 -6.43 -0.89
CA VAL A 19 0.39 -7.25 -0.18
C VAL A 19 -0.70 -6.35 0.38
N LEU A 20 -1.93 -6.54 -0.08
CA LEU A 20 -3.11 -5.86 0.45
C LEU A 20 -3.90 -6.81 1.34
N ARG A 21 -4.19 -6.37 2.55
CA ARG A 21 -5.05 -7.06 3.49
C ARG A 21 -6.22 -6.18 3.92
N ARG A 22 -7.34 -6.80 4.27
CA ARG A 22 -8.51 -6.12 4.82
C ARG A 22 -8.88 -6.72 6.16
N SER A 23 -9.14 -5.86 7.14
CA SER A 23 -9.71 -6.23 8.43
C SER A 23 -11.20 -6.52 8.29
N GLY A 24 -11.74 -7.41 9.13
CA GLY A 24 -13.19 -7.63 9.25
C GLY A 24 -13.98 -6.34 9.56
N GLU A 25 -13.32 -5.32 10.12
CA GLU A 25 -13.91 -4.02 10.46
C GLU A 25 -13.91 -3.00 9.30
N GLY A 26 -13.31 -3.34 8.15
CA GLY A 26 -13.31 -2.50 6.96
C GLY A 26 -12.02 -1.72 6.69
N SER A 27 -11.05 -1.73 7.59
CA SER A 27 -9.72 -1.15 7.37
C SER A 27 -8.89 -1.98 6.38
N TYR A 28 -7.96 -1.32 5.70
CA TYR A 28 -7.00 -1.92 4.77
C TYR A 28 -5.58 -1.74 5.28
N LYS A 29 -4.76 -2.77 5.07
CA LYS A 29 -3.33 -2.76 5.35
C LYS A 29 -2.59 -3.07 4.07
N LEU A 30 -1.73 -2.15 3.68
CA LEU A 30 -0.91 -2.22 2.49
C LEU A 30 0.54 -2.42 2.91
N LEU A 31 1.14 -3.56 2.56
CA LEU A 31 2.57 -3.78 2.71
C LEU A 31 3.23 -3.68 1.35
N THR A 32 4.22 -2.80 1.24
CA THR A 32 5.03 -2.66 0.04
C THR A 32 6.49 -2.91 0.35
N GLU A 33 7.12 -3.79 -0.42
CA GLU A 33 8.53 -4.13 -0.31
C GLU A 33 9.22 -3.81 -1.64
N GLN A 34 10.29 -3.00 -1.58
CA GLN A 34 11.10 -2.74 -2.76
C GLN A 34 12.09 -3.89 -3.00
N SER A 35 12.00 -4.50 -4.19
CA SER A 35 12.90 -5.55 -4.64
C SER A 35 14.18 -5.02 -5.32
N THR A 36 14.26 -3.73 -5.62
CA THR A 36 15.39 -3.07 -6.30
C THR A 36 15.77 -1.79 -5.57
N HIS A 37 17.06 -1.46 -5.55
CA HIS A 37 17.56 -0.22 -4.95
C HIS A 37 17.12 0.96 -5.81
N ASP A 38 16.08 1.65 -5.37
CA ASP A 38 15.58 2.89 -5.95
C ASP A 38 15.57 3.94 -4.82
N GLU A 39 16.13 5.13 -5.06
CA GLU A 39 16.27 6.14 -4.00
C GLU A 39 14.89 6.58 -3.49
N GLY A 40 14.49 6.07 -2.32
CA GLY A 40 13.22 6.41 -1.68
C GLY A 40 13.18 7.89 -1.27
N ILE A 41 12.18 8.61 -1.78
CA ILE A 41 11.85 9.99 -1.38
C ILE A 41 10.92 9.93 -0.16
N ALA A 42 11.39 10.30 1.04
CA ALA A 42 10.52 10.46 2.20
C ALA A 42 9.88 11.86 2.20
N TYR A 43 8.55 11.96 2.22
CA TYR A 43 7.84 13.24 2.26
C TYR A 43 6.67 13.21 3.26
N GLN A 44 6.73 14.02 4.31
CA GLN A 44 5.63 14.14 5.27
C GLN A 44 4.61 15.17 4.76
N ASP A 45 3.39 14.73 4.42
CA ASP A 45 2.25 15.63 4.22
C ASP A 45 1.21 15.45 5.34
N GLY A 46 1.00 16.52 6.12
CA GLY A 46 -0.05 16.60 7.13
C GLY A 46 0.22 15.98 8.52
N ALA A 47 -0.74 16.18 9.43
CA ALA A 47 -0.67 15.78 10.84
C ALA A 47 -1.14 14.33 11.10
N THR A 48 -1.62 13.63 10.08
CA THR A 48 -2.27 12.31 10.18
C THR A 48 -1.51 11.19 9.52
N TYR A 49 -0.37 11.47 8.87
CA TYR A 49 0.35 10.45 8.10
C TYR A 49 1.87 10.69 8.14
N VAL A 50 2.64 9.59 8.22
CA VAL A 50 4.10 9.59 8.07
C VAL A 50 4.42 8.72 6.88
N HIS A 51 4.96 9.33 5.82
CA HIS A 51 5.40 8.62 4.63
C HIS A 51 6.88 8.25 4.78
N VAL A 52 7.18 6.97 4.71
CA VAL A 52 8.53 6.48 4.43
C VAL A 52 8.37 5.69 3.13
N SER A 53 8.97 6.14 2.05
CA SER A 53 9.13 5.25 0.88
C SER A 53 10.34 4.38 1.17
N PRO A 54 10.32 3.09 0.79
CA PRO A 54 11.48 2.24 1.02
C PRO A 54 12.69 2.87 0.31
N SER A 55 13.74 3.15 1.06
CA SER A 55 14.97 3.80 0.61
C SER A 55 16.07 2.79 0.26
N GLY A 56 15.87 1.53 0.63
CA GLY A 56 16.79 0.42 0.38
C GLY A 56 16.09 -0.83 -0.15
N ALA A 57 16.83 -1.64 -0.90
CA ALA A 57 16.38 -2.98 -1.29
C ALA A 57 16.07 -3.81 -0.03
N GLY A 58 14.87 -4.39 0.04
CA GLY A 58 14.39 -5.17 1.19
C GLY A 58 13.76 -4.34 2.32
N GLU A 59 13.61 -3.03 2.17
CA GLU A 59 12.83 -2.22 3.10
C GLU A 59 11.33 -2.39 2.83
N ALA A 60 10.58 -2.64 3.90
CA ALA A 60 9.14 -2.84 3.87
C ALA A 60 8.43 -1.67 4.54
N VAL A 61 7.47 -1.09 3.84
CA VAL A 61 6.63 0.00 4.34
C VAL A 61 5.22 -0.56 4.52
N GLU A 62 4.66 -0.31 5.69
CA GLU A 62 3.28 -0.66 6.02
C GLU A 62 2.45 0.61 6.13
N SER A 63 1.37 0.67 5.35
CA SER A 63 0.38 1.74 5.39
C SER A 63 -0.96 1.15 5.81
N GLU A 64 -1.56 1.70 6.87
CA GLU A 64 -2.91 1.34 7.29
C GLU A 64 -3.87 2.49 6.98
N VAL A 65 -4.95 2.17 6.28
CA VAL A 65 -5.98 3.13 5.85
C VAL A 65 -7.36 2.59 6.20
N THR A 66 -8.27 3.47 6.58
CA THR A 66 -9.58 3.09 7.13
C THR A 66 -10.70 3.10 6.09
N SER A 67 -10.41 3.46 4.84
CA SER A 67 -11.40 3.53 3.76
C SER A 67 -10.81 3.11 2.41
N GLY A 68 -11.68 2.75 1.47
CA GLY A 68 -11.28 2.42 0.10
C GLY A 68 -10.73 3.63 -0.68
N GLU A 69 -11.26 4.83 -0.40
CA GLU A 69 -10.71 6.09 -0.91
C GLU A 69 -9.30 6.32 -0.36
N GLY A 70 -9.09 6.09 0.94
CA GLY A 70 -7.76 6.16 1.56
C GLY A 70 -6.77 5.17 0.98
N LEU A 71 -7.21 3.98 0.56
CA LEU A 71 -6.37 3.01 -0.16
C LEU A 71 -5.95 3.54 -1.53
N ALA A 72 -6.86 4.15 -2.28
CA ALA A 72 -6.54 4.75 -3.57
C ALA A 72 -5.52 5.90 -3.42
N GLU A 73 -5.70 6.78 -2.43
CA GLU A 73 -4.75 7.86 -2.14
C GLU A 73 -3.39 7.31 -1.68
N ALA A 74 -3.34 6.32 -0.78
CA ALA A 74 -2.08 5.72 -0.35
C ALA A 74 -1.29 5.12 -1.52
N LEU A 75 -1.97 4.47 -2.48
CA LEU A 75 -1.30 3.92 -3.66
C LEU A 75 -0.76 5.03 -4.59
N LYS A 76 -1.49 6.15 -4.74
CA LYS A 76 -1.01 7.32 -5.49
C LYS A 76 0.20 7.95 -4.83
N GLU A 77 0.16 8.12 -3.51
CA GLU A 77 1.26 8.66 -2.73
C GLU A 77 2.50 7.78 -2.80
N LEU A 78 2.33 6.45 -2.80
CA LEU A 78 3.42 5.50 -3.01
C LEU A 78 3.96 5.49 -4.46
N HIS A 79 3.51 6.43 -5.31
CA HIS A 79 3.94 6.59 -6.70
C HIS A 79 3.71 5.35 -7.57
N PHE A 80 2.68 4.55 -7.26
CA PHE A 80 2.25 3.51 -8.18
C PHE A 80 1.63 4.12 -9.43
N THR A 81 1.85 3.47 -10.56
CA THR A 81 1.26 3.86 -11.84
C THR A 81 -0.27 3.78 -11.77
N PRO A 82 -1.00 4.55 -12.59
CA PRO A 82 -2.46 4.46 -12.65
C PRO A 82 -2.98 3.03 -12.93
N LEU A 83 -2.23 2.24 -13.70
CA LEU A 83 -2.57 0.85 -14.01
C LEU A 83 -2.40 -0.06 -12.78
N ALA A 84 -1.32 0.14 -12.02
CA ALA A 84 -1.07 -0.54 -10.76
C ALA A 84 -2.18 -0.26 -9.73
N ILE A 85 -2.53 1.02 -9.56
CA ILE A 85 -3.62 1.45 -8.68
C ILE A 85 -4.92 0.75 -9.08
N ALA A 86 -5.28 0.79 -10.36
CA ALA A 86 -6.48 0.13 -10.87
C ALA A 86 -6.49 -1.38 -10.57
N THR A 87 -5.37 -2.06 -10.79
CA THR A 87 -5.24 -3.52 -10.53
C THR A 87 -5.46 -3.85 -9.06
N VAL A 88 -4.91 -3.06 -8.15
CA VAL A 88 -5.05 -3.28 -6.71
C VAL A 88 -6.47 -2.97 -6.23
N LEU A 89 -7.10 -1.91 -6.75
CA LEU A 89 -8.49 -1.56 -6.42
C LEU A 89 -9.50 -2.59 -6.96
N ASP A 90 -9.27 -3.13 -8.16
CA ASP A 90 -10.08 -4.22 -8.73
C ASP A 90 -9.99 -5.48 -7.85
N ALA A 91 -8.78 -5.84 -7.41
CA ALA A 91 -8.57 -6.97 -6.49
C ALA A 91 -9.23 -6.74 -5.12
N ALA A 92 -9.35 -5.48 -4.70
CA ALA A 92 -10.06 -5.10 -3.47
C ALA A 92 -11.59 -5.09 -3.62
N GLY A 93 -12.12 -5.22 -4.84
CA GLY A 93 -13.55 -5.09 -5.13
C GLY A 93 -14.07 -3.67 -4.92
N LEU A 94 -13.22 -2.66 -5.12
CA LEU A 94 -13.51 -1.24 -4.89
C LEU A 94 -13.75 -0.44 -6.19
N ARG A 95 -13.89 -1.13 -7.32
CA ARG A 95 -14.13 -0.55 -8.63
C ARG A 95 -15.33 -1.21 -9.31
#